data_AF-D3Q4L8-F1
#
_entry.id   AF-D3Q4L8-F1
#
_cell.length_a   1.000
_cell.length_b   1.000
_cell.length_c   1.000
_cell.angle_alpha   90.00
_cell.angle_beta   90.00
_cell.angle_gamma   90.00
#
_symmetry.space_group_name_H-M   'P 1'
#
loop_
_entity.id
_entity.type
_entity.pdbx_description
1 polymer ?
#
loop_
_entity_poly.entity_id
_entity_poly.type
_entity_poly.pdbx_seq_one_letter_code
_entity_poly.pdbx_strand_id
1 'polypeptide(L)'
;MYDIPESERQRIRGAQAGPFVPLVDWEANPFADPPRSQPYDAELPLRGFASEKALADRVLARLEPWFVIDREVRGTHCCGKHLRVDAMLRPRNAQVWADPDVAFGVEFKQPPLQAGENAYTKWLAQAVDYTHVDWDNYGHRLIFTCPGAAAWLDTAPAPNPHADPNRRRDVHIAKRLAGQLNLGELVLRWSSGLTFLLNGENIWSERFDVSNGRSWKLRRKIGSR
;
A
#
# COMPACT_ATOMS: atom_id res chain seq x y z
N MET A 1 -3.05 -8.60 -20.88
CA MET A 1 -3.87 -7.48 -20.37
C MET A 1 -5.28 -8.02 -20.25
N TYR A 2 -5.72 -8.39 -19.05
CA TYR A 2 -7.07 -8.91 -18.85
C TYR A 2 -8.04 -7.74 -18.98
N ASP A 3 -8.92 -7.81 -19.97
CA ASP A 3 -9.92 -6.78 -20.20
C ASP A 3 -11.00 -6.92 -19.13
N ILE A 4 -11.11 -5.94 -18.24
CA ILE A 4 -12.11 -5.96 -17.17
C ILE A 4 -13.49 -5.71 -17.80
N PRO A 5 -14.48 -6.59 -17.57
CA PRO A 5 -15.82 -6.44 -18.10
C PRO A 5 -16.42 -5.06 -17.77
N GLU A 6 -17.14 -4.46 -18.72
CA GLU A 6 -17.73 -3.11 -18.56
C GLU A 6 -18.65 -3.00 -17.34
N SER A 7 -19.35 -4.08 -16.98
CA SER A 7 -20.19 -4.16 -15.78
C SER A 7 -19.38 -4.00 -14.48
N GLU A 8 -18.15 -4.51 -14.45
CA GLU A 8 -17.25 -4.39 -13.31
C GLU A 8 -16.61 -2.98 -13.29
N ARG A 9 -16.32 -2.39 -14.45
CA ARG A 9 -15.92 -0.97 -14.56
C ARG A 9 -16.99 -0.02 -14.08
N GLN A 10 -18.26 -0.26 -14.42
CA GLN A 10 -19.41 0.54 -13.96
C GLN A 10 -19.61 0.43 -12.45
N ARG A 11 -19.40 -0.75 -11.87
CA ARG A 11 -19.43 -0.94 -10.41
C ARG A 11 -18.31 -0.17 -9.70
N ILE A 12 -17.08 -0.22 -10.22
CA ILE A 12 -15.93 0.53 -9.69
C ILE A 12 -16.16 2.04 -9.80
N ARG A 13 -16.67 2.52 -10.95
CA ARG A 13 -17.06 3.92 -11.16
C ARG A 13 -18.19 4.37 -10.22
N GLY A 14 -19.14 3.49 -9.93
CA GLY A 14 -20.26 3.77 -9.03
C GLY A 14 -19.86 3.94 -7.56
N ALA A 15 -18.66 3.50 -7.16
CA ALA A 15 -18.18 3.66 -5.78
C ALA A 15 -17.77 5.11 -5.44
N GLN A 16 -17.43 5.95 -6.43
CA GLN A 16 -17.12 7.37 -6.20
C GLN A 16 -18.32 8.26 -6.50
N ALA A 17 -19.10 8.57 -5.47
CA ALA A 17 -20.08 9.65 -5.51
C ALA A 17 -19.39 11.02 -5.32
N GLY A 18 -18.53 11.44 -6.26
CA GLY A 18 -17.88 12.75 -6.18
C GLY A 18 -16.80 13.01 -7.25
N PRO A 19 -16.36 14.28 -7.41
CA PRO A 19 -15.27 14.62 -8.31
C PRO A 19 -13.95 13.99 -7.84
N PHE A 20 -13.14 13.53 -8.80
CA PHE A 20 -11.81 13.02 -8.52
C PHE A 20 -10.91 14.13 -7.95
N VAL A 21 -10.45 13.95 -6.71
CA VAL A 21 -9.44 14.82 -6.09
C VAL A 21 -8.09 14.08 -6.12
N PRO A 22 -7.08 14.59 -6.85
CA PRO A 22 -5.76 13.99 -6.88
C PRO A 22 -5.05 14.13 -5.52
N LEU A 23 -4.22 13.17 -5.17
CA LEU A 23 -3.29 13.19 -4.04
C LEU A 23 -2.03 13.99 -4.36
N VAL A 24 -1.63 14.08 -5.64
CA VAL A 24 -0.51 14.90 -6.12
C VAL A 24 -0.85 15.59 -7.44
N ASP A 25 -0.27 16.77 -7.70
CA ASP A 25 -0.69 17.68 -8.81
C ASP A 25 -0.73 17.05 -10.20
N TRP A 26 0.09 16.03 -10.45
CA TRP A 26 0.24 15.39 -11.75
C TRP A 26 -0.51 14.07 -11.86
N GLU A 27 -1.24 13.64 -10.82
CA GLU A 27 -1.92 12.35 -10.81
C GLU A 27 -3.03 12.28 -11.87
N ALA A 28 -2.96 11.29 -12.75
CA ALA A 28 -4.05 10.99 -13.66
C ALA A 28 -5.23 10.38 -12.90
N ASN A 29 -6.46 10.76 -13.29
CA ASN A 29 -7.66 10.12 -12.74
C ASN A 29 -7.66 8.62 -13.11
N PRO A 30 -7.57 7.70 -12.12
CA PRO A 30 -7.46 6.27 -12.40
C PRO A 30 -8.74 5.68 -13.01
N PHE A 31 -9.86 6.39 -12.95
CA PHE A 31 -11.15 5.97 -13.51
C PHE A 31 -11.39 6.47 -14.95
N ALA A 32 -10.52 7.36 -15.43
CA ALA A 32 -10.47 7.81 -16.81
C ALA A 32 -9.45 6.99 -17.61
N ASP A 33 -9.50 7.13 -18.94
CA ASP A 33 -8.41 6.63 -19.78
C ASP A 33 -7.15 7.43 -19.45
N PRO A 34 -6.07 6.75 -18.98
CA PRO A 34 -4.90 7.45 -18.50
C PRO A 34 -4.17 8.02 -19.71
N PRO A 35 -3.61 9.24 -19.61
CA PRO A 35 -2.75 9.76 -20.65
C PRO A 35 -1.56 8.80 -20.87
N ARG A 36 -1.18 8.54 -22.12
CA ARG A 36 -0.06 7.65 -22.48
C ARG A 36 1.33 8.28 -22.24
N SER A 37 1.41 9.30 -21.40
CA SER A 37 2.62 10.08 -21.13
C SER A 37 3.59 9.41 -20.15
N GLN A 38 3.13 8.39 -19.40
CA GLN A 38 3.92 7.66 -18.42
C GLN A 38 3.73 6.14 -18.60
N PRO A 39 4.70 5.31 -18.15
CA PRO A 39 4.49 3.87 -18.01
C PRO A 39 3.25 3.58 -17.16
N TYR A 40 2.52 2.53 -17.53
CA TYR A 40 1.25 2.19 -16.91
C TYR A 40 1.38 1.91 -15.41
N ASP A 41 2.48 1.29 -15.00
CA ASP A 41 2.80 0.87 -13.63
C ASP A 41 3.70 1.85 -12.88
N ALA A 42 3.96 3.05 -13.45
CA ALA A 42 4.81 4.05 -12.81
C ALA A 42 4.26 4.45 -11.43
N GLU A 43 5.06 4.25 -10.39
CA GLU A 43 4.75 4.69 -9.03
C GLU A 43 4.96 6.20 -8.92
N LEU A 44 3.96 6.91 -8.39
CA LEU A 44 4.01 8.35 -8.17
C LEU A 44 4.42 8.63 -6.72
N PRO A 45 5.35 9.58 -6.50
CA PRO A 45 5.79 9.91 -5.15
C PRO A 45 4.68 10.60 -4.37
N LEU A 46 4.18 9.96 -3.32
CA LEU A 46 3.30 10.57 -2.32
C LEU A 46 4.13 11.49 -1.40
N ARG A 47 4.48 12.68 -1.91
CA ARG A 47 5.30 13.70 -1.24
C ARG A 47 4.60 15.06 -1.29
N GLY A 48 5.11 16.03 -0.53
CA GLY A 48 4.59 17.41 -0.52
C GLY A 48 3.46 17.67 0.48
N PHE A 49 3.10 16.68 1.30
CA PHE A 49 2.16 16.85 2.40
C PHE A 49 2.79 17.63 3.55
N ALA A 50 2.01 18.46 4.24
CA ALA A 50 2.47 19.27 5.37
C ALA A 50 2.91 18.43 6.59
N SER A 51 2.37 17.22 6.73
CA SER A 51 2.70 16.28 7.81
C SER A 51 2.28 14.86 7.45
N GLU A 52 2.82 13.88 8.18
CA GLU A 52 2.40 12.47 8.12
C GLU A 52 0.89 12.32 8.36
N LYS A 53 0.33 13.11 9.29
CA LYS A 53 -1.12 13.14 9.52
C LYS A 53 -1.89 13.65 8.30
N ALA A 54 -1.41 14.69 7.63
CA ALA A 54 -2.06 15.21 6.42
C ALA A 54 -2.03 14.20 5.26
N LEU A 55 -0.93 13.46 5.12
CA LEU A 55 -0.84 12.33 4.19
C LEU A 55 -1.86 11.26 4.54
N ALA A 56 -1.88 10.79 5.81
CA ALA A 56 -2.80 9.76 6.26
C ALA A 56 -4.27 10.17 6.07
N ASP A 57 -4.64 11.40 6.45
CA ASP A 57 -6.01 11.91 6.28
C ASP A 57 -6.44 11.88 4.79
N ARG A 58 -5.58 12.34 3.88
CA ARG A 58 -5.88 12.38 2.44
C ARG A 58 -5.97 10.99 1.82
N VAL A 59 -5.05 10.09 2.15
CA VAL A 59 -5.05 8.72 1.64
C VAL A 59 -6.22 7.91 2.20
N LEU A 60 -6.50 8.01 3.49
CA LEU A 60 -7.61 7.27 4.10
C LEU A 60 -8.96 7.76 3.57
N ALA A 61 -9.18 9.08 3.46
CA ALA A 61 -10.39 9.62 2.84
C ALA A 61 -10.57 9.13 1.40
N ARG A 62 -9.46 8.99 0.66
CA ARG A 62 -9.47 8.41 -0.68
C ARG A 62 -9.89 6.94 -0.68
N LEU A 63 -9.52 6.16 0.33
CA LEU A 63 -9.81 4.72 0.43
C LEU A 63 -11.20 4.39 1.02
N GLU A 64 -11.83 5.31 1.74
CA GLU A 64 -13.13 5.13 2.40
C GLU A 64 -14.24 4.51 1.51
N PRO A 65 -14.34 4.79 0.21
CA PRO A 65 -15.35 4.16 -0.65
C PRO A 65 -15.22 2.64 -0.76
N TRP A 66 -14.01 2.09 -0.57
CA TRP A 66 -13.73 0.65 -0.71
C TRP A 66 -13.55 -0.06 0.63
N PHE A 67 -13.21 0.68 1.69
CA PHE A 67 -12.85 0.10 2.99
C PHE A 67 -13.65 0.73 4.14
N VAL A 68 -13.97 -0.09 5.14
CA VAL A 68 -14.25 0.37 6.50
C VAL A 68 -12.91 0.58 7.19
N ILE A 69 -12.69 1.78 7.72
CA ILE A 69 -11.39 2.21 8.24
C ILE A 69 -11.50 2.50 9.74
N ASP A 70 -10.80 1.70 10.54
CA ASP A 70 -10.59 1.98 11.96
C ASP A 70 -9.20 2.61 12.12
N ARG A 71 -9.11 3.78 12.78
CA ARG A 71 -7.85 4.52 12.95
C ARG A 71 -7.22 4.22 14.30
N GLU A 72 -5.90 4.32 14.38
CA GLU A 72 -5.15 4.24 15.63
C GLU A 72 -5.43 2.94 16.42
N VAL A 73 -5.52 1.82 15.70
CA VAL A 73 -5.87 0.50 16.27
C VAL A 73 -4.73 0.00 17.14
N ARG A 74 -5.07 -0.44 18.35
CA ARG A 74 -4.12 -0.97 19.33
C ARG A 74 -4.00 -2.49 19.21
N GLY A 75 -2.91 -3.01 19.75
CA GLY A 75 -2.68 -4.45 19.83
C GLY A 75 -1.53 -4.79 20.76
N THR A 76 -1.32 -6.09 20.96
CA THR A 76 -0.28 -6.62 21.83
C THR A 76 0.75 -7.42 21.04
N HIS A 77 2.00 -6.99 21.11
CA HIS A 77 3.14 -7.69 20.50
C HIS A 77 3.47 -8.97 21.28
N CYS A 78 4.12 -9.94 20.62
CA CYS A 78 4.50 -11.21 21.25
C CYS A 78 5.45 -11.07 22.47
N CYS A 79 6.11 -9.92 22.64
CA CYS A 79 6.91 -9.61 23.82
C CYS A 79 6.14 -8.89 24.95
N GLY A 80 4.80 -8.76 24.82
CA GLY A 80 3.93 -8.10 25.78
C GLY A 80 3.83 -6.57 25.62
N LYS A 81 4.57 -5.96 24.70
CA LYS A 81 4.45 -4.52 24.42
C LYS A 81 3.11 -4.20 23.76
N HIS A 82 2.46 -3.14 24.21
CA HIS A 82 1.30 -2.57 23.53
C HIS A 82 1.76 -1.63 22.42
N LEU A 83 1.27 -1.86 21.21
CA LEU A 83 1.59 -1.09 20.01
C LEU A 83 0.32 -0.54 19.38
N ARG A 84 0.50 0.36 18.42
CA ARG A 84 -0.58 1.03 17.69
C ARG A 84 -0.20 1.17 16.22
N VAL A 85 -1.12 0.82 15.33
CA VAL A 85 -1.01 1.05 13.89
C VAL A 85 -1.92 2.22 13.49
N ASP A 86 -1.52 3.01 12.50
CA ASP A 86 -2.24 4.22 12.12
C ASP A 86 -3.65 3.95 11.60
N ALA A 87 -3.84 2.87 10.85
CA ALA A 87 -5.15 2.45 10.37
C ALA A 87 -5.24 0.94 10.12
N MET A 88 -6.46 0.41 10.24
CA MET A 88 -6.82 -0.94 9.85
C MET A 88 -8.03 -0.89 8.92
N LEU A 89 -7.89 -1.52 7.74
CA LEU A 89 -8.84 -1.40 6.64
C LEU A 89 -9.49 -2.76 6.38
N ARG A 90 -10.82 -2.85 6.53
CA ARG A 90 -11.62 -4.01 6.12
C ARG A 90 -12.31 -3.70 4.78
N PRO A 91 -12.23 -4.54 3.75
CA PRO A 91 -12.97 -4.30 2.51
C PRO A 91 -14.47 -4.25 2.77
N ARG A 92 -15.17 -3.27 2.20
CA ARG A 92 -16.64 -3.19 2.28
C ARG A 92 -17.31 -4.37 1.57
N ASN A 93 -16.71 -4.82 0.47
CA ASN A 93 -17.15 -6.00 -0.26
C ASN A 93 -16.19 -7.17 0.01
N ALA A 94 -16.30 -7.78 1.19
CA ALA A 94 -15.44 -8.90 1.59
C ALA A 94 -15.61 -10.16 0.71
N GLN A 95 -16.77 -10.36 0.07
CA GLN A 95 -17.12 -11.60 -0.63
C GLN A 95 -16.33 -11.85 -1.92
N VAL A 96 -15.67 -10.83 -2.47
CA VAL A 96 -14.81 -10.99 -3.66
C VAL A 96 -13.37 -11.35 -3.32
N TRP A 97 -13.01 -11.33 -2.02
CA TRP A 97 -11.69 -11.70 -1.56
C TRP A 97 -11.62 -13.20 -1.28
N ALA A 98 -10.43 -13.80 -1.41
CA ALA A 98 -10.24 -15.21 -1.09
C ALA A 98 -10.48 -15.52 0.39
N ASP A 99 -10.25 -14.53 1.26
CA ASP A 99 -10.57 -14.58 2.68
C ASP A 99 -11.57 -13.45 3.02
N PRO A 100 -12.81 -13.78 3.42
CA PRO A 100 -13.80 -12.77 3.76
C PRO A 100 -13.49 -12.01 5.07
N ASP A 101 -12.53 -12.47 5.89
CA ASP A 101 -12.08 -11.78 7.10
C ASP A 101 -10.78 -10.97 6.87
N VAL A 102 -10.42 -10.73 5.61
CA VAL A 102 -9.20 -9.99 5.27
C VAL A 102 -9.27 -8.55 5.80
N ALA A 103 -8.17 -8.11 6.40
CA ALA A 103 -7.96 -6.72 6.79
C ALA A 103 -6.49 -6.34 6.59
N PHE A 104 -6.24 -5.04 6.39
CA PHE A 104 -4.91 -4.50 6.12
C PHE A 104 -4.55 -3.45 7.17
N GLY A 105 -3.46 -3.67 7.89
CA GLY A 105 -2.85 -2.61 8.69
C GLY A 105 -2.07 -1.67 7.78
N VAL A 106 -2.17 -0.37 7.99
CA VAL A 106 -1.42 0.63 7.22
C VAL A 106 -0.64 1.50 8.19
N GLU A 107 0.67 1.59 7.97
CA GLU A 107 1.57 2.48 8.70
C GLU A 107 2.02 3.60 7.75
N PHE A 108 1.72 4.84 8.12
CA PHE A 108 2.12 5.99 7.34
C PHE A 108 3.48 6.48 7.80
N LYS A 109 4.36 6.80 6.86
CA LYS A 109 5.58 7.57 7.16
C LYS A 109 5.84 8.62 6.11
N GLN A 110 6.24 9.80 6.57
CA GLN A 110 6.76 10.84 5.70
C GLN A 110 8.17 11.26 6.16
N PRO A 111 9.20 10.44 5.89
CA PRO A 111 10.55 10.80 6.28
C PRO A 111 11.01 12.11 5.60
N PRO A 112 11.98 12.83 6.19
CA PRO A 112 12.54 14.01 5.55
C PRO A 112 13.28 13.64 4.26
N LEU A 113 13.38 14.58 3.31
CA LEU A 113 14.08 14.38 2.03
C LEU A 113 15.55 13.95 2.18
N GLN A 114 16.17 14.27 3.31
CA GLN A 114 17.56 13.95 3.64
C GLN A 114 17.71 12.66 4.45
N ALA A 115 16.61 11.91 4.67
CA ALA A 115 16.67 10.64 5.38
C ALA A 115 17.53 9.63 4.62
N GLY A 116 18.62 9.18 5.25
CA GLY A 116 19.48 8.13 4.71
C GLY A 116 18.89 6.72 4.91
N GLU A 117 19.60 5.71 4.41
CA GLU A 117 19.19 4.29 4.44
C GLU A 117 18.85 3.79 5.86
N ASN A 118 19.50 4.32 6.90
CA ASN A 118 19.21 3.96 8.30
C ASN A 118 17.80 4.33 8.75
N ALA A 119 17.24 5.43 8.25
CA ALA A 119 15.86 5.80 8.58
C ALA A 119 14.87 4.84 7.90
N TYR A 120 15.19 4.43 6.68
CA TYR A 120 14.42 3.46 5.91
C TYR A 120 14.41 2.08 6.55
N THR A 121 15.58 1.55 6.95
CA THR A 121 15.67 0.22 7.59
C THR A 121 14.96 0.20 8.95
N LYS A 122 15.01 1.29 9.72
CA LYS A 122 14.24 1.42 10.97
C LYS A 122 12.73 1.36 10.74
N TRP A 123 12.24 2.02 9.70
CA TRP A 123 10.82 1.97 9.36
C TRP A 123 10.39 0.56 8.94
N LEU A 124 11.16 -0.10 8.07
CA LEU A 124 10.89 -1.50 7.71
C LEU A 124 10.89 -2.39 8.95
N ALA A 125 11.88 -2.26 9.84
CA ALA A 125 11.95 -3.03 11.08
C ALA A 125 10.70 -2.82 11.95
N GLN A 126 10.28 -1.57 12.14
CA GLN A 126 9.03 -1.25 12.87
C GLN A 126 7.82 -1.90 12.21
N ALA A 127 7.70 -1.83 10.88
CA ALA A 127 6.59 -2.42 10.17
C ALA A 127 6.60 -3.96 10.23
N VAL A 128 7.77 -4.59 10.28
CA VAL A 128 7.91 -6.04 10.52
C VAL A 128 7.48 -6.40 11.94
N ASP A 129 7.86 -5.62 12.97
CA ASP A 129 7.39 -5.83 14.34
C ASP A 129 5.86 -5.81 14.40
N TYR A 130 5.22 -4.91 13.65
CA TYR A 130 3.76 -4.78 13.59
C TYR A 130 3.06 -6.03 13.02
N THR A 131 3.74 -6.85 12.21
CA THR A 131 3.18 -8.12 11.71
C THR A 131 3.10 -9.21 12.79
N HIS A 132 3.78 -9.00 13.92
CA HIS A 132 3.78 -9.90 15.08
C HIS A 132 2.77 -9.46 16.15
N VAL A 133 2.10 -8.33 15.96
CA VAL A 133 1.10 -7.80 16.89
C VAL A 133 -0.24 -8.49 16.69
N ASP A 134 -0.87 -8.89 17.78
CA ASP A 134 -2.27 -9.28 17.82
C ASP A 134 -3.12 -8.01 17.99
N TRP A 135 -3.80 -7.59 16.93
CA TRP A 135 -4.54 -6.33 16.87
C TRP A 135 -5.98 -6.50 17.38
N ASP A 136 -6.44 -5.57 18.20
CA ASP A 136 -7.75 -5.64 18.86
C ASP A 136 -8.87 -5.76 17.82
N ASN A 137 -9.64 -6.85 17.84
CA ASN A 137 -10.71 -7.19 16.87
C ASN A 137 -10.23 -7.53 15.44
N TYR A 138 -8.93 -7.75 15.27
CA TYR A 138 -8.32 -8.04 13.98
C TYR A 138 -7.34 -9.21 14.01
N GLY A 139 -6.86 -9.67 15.16
CA GLY A 139 -5.86 -10.74 15.14
C GLY A 139 -4.52 -10.25 14.56
N HIS A 140 -3.70 -11.20 14.10
CA HIS A 140 -2.53 -10.88 13.30
C HIS A 140 -2.91 -10.54 11.86
N ARG A 141 -2.36 -9.44 11.31
CA ARG A 141 -2.65 -8.95 9.96
C ARG A 141 -1.38 -8.57 9.20
N LEU A 142 -1.50 -8.55 7.87
CA LEU A 142 -0.49 -7.97 7.00
C LEU A 142 -0.40 -6.47 7.27
N ILE A 143 0.82 -5.93 7.23
CA ILE A 143 1.07 -4.50 7.39
C ILE A 143 1.51 -3.95 6.05
N PHE A 144 1.01 -2.77 5.69
CA PHE A 144 1.34 -2.06 4.46
C PHE A 144 1.96 -0.72 4.82
N THR A 145 3.13 -0.45 4.28
CA THR A 145 3.77 0.86 4.40
C THR A 145 3.15 1.84 3.41
N CYS A 146 2.86 3.07 3.86
CA CYS A 146 2.39 4.14 2.99
C CYS A 146 3.21 5.44 3.21
N PRO A 147 3.89 5.99 2.18
CA PRO A 147 4.05 5.43 0.83
C PRO A 147 4.79 4.09 0.87
N GLY A 148 4.87 3.37 -0.25
CA GLY A 148 5.66 2.13 -0.30
C GLY A 148 7.11 2.40 0.12
N ALA A 149 7.59 1.65 1.11
CA ALA A 149 8.91 1.89 1.66
C ALA A 149 9.99 1.74 0.58
N ALA A 150 9.94 0.71 -0.27
CA ALA A 150 10.99 0.45 -1.24
C ALA A 150 11.06 1.49 -2.38
N ALA A 151 10.00 2.30 -2.60
CA ALA A 151 10.09 3.46 -3.50
C ALA A 151 11.09 4.53 -2.99
N TRP A 152 11.44 4.50 -1.70
CA TRP A 152 12.49 5.33 -1.14
C TRP A 152 13.88 4.88 -1.58
N LEU A 153 14.08 3.56 -1.72
CA LEU A 153 15.30 3.02 -2.27
C LEU A 153 15.49 3.42 -3.73
N ASP A 154 14.44 3.74 -4.48
CA ASP A 154 14.55 4.25 -5.86
C ASP A 154 14.85 5.76 -5.93
N THR A 155 14.43 6.52 -4.91
CA THR A 155 14.44 7.99 -4.93
C THR A 155 15.49 8.62 -4.02
N ALA A 156 16.20 7.83 -3.20
CA ALA A 156 17.37 8.32 -2.47
C ALA A 156 18.39 8.87 -3.47
N PRO A 157 19.01 10.04 -3.22
CA PRO A 157 20.02 10.59 -4.12
C PRO A 157 21.15 9.58 -4.24
N ALA A 158 21.27 8.94 -5.41
CA ALA A 158 22.45 8.16 -5.71
C ALA A 158 23.63 9.15 -5.74
N PRO A 159 24.78 8.83 -5.13
CA PRO A 159 25.97 9.65 -5.28
C PRO A 159 26.48 9.71 -6.73
N ASN A 160 25.87 8.97 -7.67
CA ASN A 160 26.23 8.97 -9.08
C ASN A 160 24.97 9.04 -9.98
N PRO A 161 24.86 10.01 -10.92
CA PRO A 161 23.72 10.16 -11.83
C PRO A 161 23.66 9.09 -12.94
N HIS A 162 24.64 8.20 -13.03
CA HIS A 162 24.51 6.96 -13.78
C HIS A 162 23.76 5.94 -12.90
N ALA A 163 22.43 5.93 -13.05
CA ALA A 163 21.55 4.99 -12.37
C ALA A 163 22.11 3.57 -12.46
N ASP A 164 22.46 2.98 -11.32
CA ASP A 164 22.85 1.57 -11.26
C ASP A 164 21.73 0.74 -11.91
N PRO A 165 21.99 0.03 -13.02
CA PRO A 165 20.98 -0.76 -13.70
C PRO A 165 20.39 -1.85 -12.80
N ASN A 166 21.06 -2.22 -11.70
CA ASN A 166 20.59 -3.20 -10.73
C ASN A 166 19.65 -2.60 -9.67
N ARG A 167 19.57 -1.27 -9.53
CA ARG A 167 18.78 -0.64 -8.45
C ARG A 167 17.31 -1.06 -8.47
N ARG A 168 16.70 -1.11 -9.67
CA ARG A 168 15.32 -1.61 -9.84
C ARG A 168 15.17 -3.07 -9.45
N ARG A 169 16.19 -3.88 -9.75
CA ARG A 169 16.23 -5.31 -9.37
C ARG A 169 16.32 -5.45 -7.85
N ASP A 170 17.12 -4.63 -7.19
CA ASP A 170 17.29 -4.65 -5.74
C ASP A 170 16.01 -4.21 -5.01
N VAL A 171 15.34 -3.18 -5.51
CA VAL A 171 14.02 -2.77 -5.03
C VAL A 171 13.00 -3.90 -5.18
N HIS A 172 12.97 -4.56 -6.33
CA HIS A 172 12.08 -5.71 -6.54
C HIS A 172 12.37 -6.88 -5.59
N ILE A 173 13.65 -7.18 -5.36
CA ILE A 173 14.07 -8.19 -4.38
C ILE A 173 13.64 -7.79 -2.98
N ALA A 174 13.83 -6.52 -2.59
CA ALA A 174 13.41 -6.00 -1.28
C ALA A 174 11.90 -6.14 -1.09
N LYS A 175 11.08 -5.76 -2.08
CA LYS A 175 9.61 -5.93 -2.04
C LYS A 175 9.21 -7.41 -1.87
N ARG A 176 9.92 -8.34 -2.53
CA ARG A 176 9.66 -9.79 -2.39
C ARG A 176 10.07 -10.34 -1.03
N LEU A 177 11.20 -9.92 -0.48
CA LEU A 177 11.66 -10.33 0.84
C LEU A 177 10.74 -9.78 1.94
N ALA A 178 10.37 -8.49 1.86
CA ALA A 178 9.40 -7.86 2.76
C ALA A 178 8.06 -8.61 2.74
N GLY A 179 7.57 -9.01 1.55
CA GLY A 179 6.34 -9.77 1.45
C GLY A 179 6.40 -11.18 2.06
N GLN A 180 7.57 -11.80 2.19
CA GLN A 180 7.72 -13.04 2.98
C GLN A 180 7.59 -12.78 4.49
N LEU A 181 7.87 -11.56 4.93
CA LEU A 181 7.69 -11.10 6.30
C LEU A 181 6.30 -10.51 6.54
N ASN A 182 5.33 -10.75 5.66
CA ASN A 182 3.95 -10.25 5.77
C ASN A 182 3.84 -8.71 5.69
N LEU A 183 4.84 -8.08 5.08
CA LEU A 183 4.92 -6.65 4.86
C LEU A 183 4.67 -6.33 3.37
N GLY A 184 3.69 -5.48 3.10
CA GLY A 184 3.37 -4.95 1.78
C GLY A 184 3.55 -3.44 1.68
N GLU A 185 3.11 -2.89 0.56
CA GLU A 185 3.16 -1.46 0.27
C GLU A 185 1.82 -0.94 -0.23
N LEU A 186 1.39 0.21 0.27
CA LEU A 186 0.33 1.02 -0.31
C LEU A 186 0.98 2.16 -1.09
N VAL A 187 0.95 2.05 -2.42
CA VAL A 187 1.58 3.00 -3.34
C VAL A 187 0.53 3.71 -4.19
N LEU A 188 0.89 4.88 -4.72
CA LEU A 188 0.13 5.54 -5.77
C LEU A 188 0.74 5.17 -7.13
N ARG A 189 -0.07 4.70 -8.08
CA ARG A 189 0.36 4.38 -9.45
C ARG A 189 -0.36 5.23 -10.48
N TRP A 190 0.36 5.64 -11.52
CA TRP A 190 -0.12 6.53 -12.57
C TRP A 190 -1.47 6.12 -13.16
N SER A 191 -1.61 4.85 -13.54
CA SER A 191 -2.82 4.40 -14.22
C SER A 191 -3.88 3.82 -13.30
N SER A 192 -3.47 3.26 -12.15
CA SER A 192 -4.35 2.43 -11.30
C SER A 192 -4.74 3.09 -9.99
N GLY A 193 -4.19 4.25 -9.66
CA GLY A 193 -4.43 4.97 -8.41
C GLY A 193 -3.72 4.29 -7.22
N LEU A 194 -4.27 4.47 -6.02
CA LEU A 194 -3.83 3.77 -4.82
C LEU A 194 -3.91 2.25 -5.05
N THR A 195 -2.83 1.56 -4.71
CA THR A 195 -2.62 0.16 -5.01
C THR A 195 -1.94 -0.53 -3.84
N PHE A 196 -2.52 -1.63 -3.37
CA PHE A 196 -1.88 -2.53 -2.41
C PHE A 196 -0.99 -3.53 -3.16
N LEU A 197 0.27 -3.58 -2.77
CA LEU A 197 1.28 -4.51 -3.30
C LEU A 197 1.75 -5.47 -2.22
N LEU A 198 1.81 -6.76 -2.54
CA LEU A 198 2.44 -7.78 -1.70
C LEU A 198 3.39 -8.61 -2.57
N ASN A 199 4.65 -8.74 -2.15
CA ASN A 199 5.71 -9.34 -2.97
C ASN A 199 5.95 -8.63 -4.33
N GLY A 200 5.62 -7.33 -4.41
CA GLY A 200 5.66 -6.56 -5.65
C GLY A 200 4.44 -6.75 -6.57
N GLU A 201 3.53 -7.66 -6.22
CA GLU A 201 2.33 -7.99 -7.00
C GLU A 201 1.12 -7.20 -6.51
N ASN A 202 0.27 -6.74 -7.44
CA ASN A 202 -0.98 -6.07 -7.12
C ASN A 202 -1.96 -7.06 -6.46
N ILE A 203 -2.48 -6.73 -5.29
CA ILE A 203 -3.59 -7.47 -4.65
C ILE A 203 -4.93 -6.73 -4.76
N TRP A 204 -4.87 -5.40 -4.84
CA TRP A 204 -6.01 -4.50 -5.04
C TRP A 204 -5.53 -3.14 -5.56
N SER A 205 -6.33 -2.47 -6.38
CA SER A 205 -6.11 -1.07 -6.78
C SER A 205 -7.42 -0.33 -7.01
N GLU A 206 -7.42 1.01 -6.89
CA GLU A 206 -8.60 1.84 -7.15
C GLU A 206 -9.25 1.53 -8.51
N ARG A 207 -8.45 1.48 -9.59
CA ARG A 207 -8.99 1.27 -10.95
C ARG A 207 -9.54 -0.13 -11.19
N PHE A 208 -8.85 -1.15 -10.67
CA PHE A 208 -9.07 -2.54 -11.08
C PHE A 208 -9.71 -3.41 -10.00
N ASP A 209 -10.01 -2.81 -8.85
CA ASP A 209 -10.51 -3.50 -7.67
C ASP A 209 -9.59 -4.68 -7.27
N VAL A 210 -10.15 -5.73 -6.65
CA VAL A 210 -9.41 -6.90 -6.19
C VAL A 210 -8.83 -7.69 -7.36
N SER A 211 -7.51 -7.84 -7.38
CA SER A 211 -6.75 -8.59 -8.38
C SER A 211 -6.27 -9.92 -7.80
N ASN A 212 -5.00 -10.05 -7.39
CA ASN A 212 -4.50 -11.26 -6.74
C ASN A 212 -5.17 -11.54 -5.38
N GLY A 213 -5.79 -10.53 -4.75
CA GLY A 213 -6.57 -10.73 -3.52
C GLY A 213 -7.76 -11.69 -3.66
N ARG A 214 -8.19 -12.01 -4.89
CA ARG A 214 -9.25 -13.00 -5.15
C ARG A 214 -8.80 -14.45 -4.95
N SER A 215 -7.50 -14.72 -5.10
CA SER A 215 -6.93 -16.07 -5.01
C SER A 215 -6.01 -16.25 -3.81
N TRP A 216 -5.44 -15.17 -3.28
CA TRP A 216 -4.51 -15.22 -2.15
C TRP A 216 -5.28 -15.06 -0.84
N LYS A 217 -5.06 -15.99 0.11
CA LYS A 217 -5.71 -15.91 1.45
C LYS A 217 -5.22 -14.75 2.31
N LEU A 218 -4.07 -14.14 1.97
CA LEU A 218 -3.50 -12.97 2.65
C LEU A 218 -3.37 -13.10 4.18
N ARG A 219 -3.23 -14.33 4.68
CA ARG A 219 -2.98 -14.64 6.09
C ARG A 219 -1.49 -14.55 6.39
N ARG A 220 -1.16 -14.26 7.66
CA ARG A 220 0.21 -14.34 8.16
C ARG A 220 0.77 -15.74 7.87
N LYS A 221 1.91 -15.80 7.17
CA LYS A 221 2.67 -17.03 7.04
C LYS A 221 3.45 -17.27 8.33
N ILE A 222 3.34 -18.47 8.91
CA ILE A 222 4.13 -18.92 10.06
C ILE A 222 4.82 -20.22 9.65
N GLY A 223 6.16 -20.23 9.65
CA GLY A 223 6.96 -21.38 9.21
C GLY A 223 7.11 -21.51 7.69
N SER A 224 8.05 -22.36 7.26
CA SER A 224 8.25 -22.68 5.84
C SER A 224 7.21 -23.70 5.37
N ARG A 225 6.49 -23.37 4.29
CA ARG A 225 5.97 -24.36 3.35
C ARG A 225 6.74 -24.21 2.05
#